data_AF-A0A2Z6IBD5-F1
#
_entry.id   AF-A0A2Z6IBD5-F1
#
_cell.length_a   1.000
_cell.length_b   1.000
_cell.length_c   1.000
_cell.angle_alpha   90.00
_cell.angle_beta   90.00
_cell.angle_gamma   90.00
#
_symmetry.space_group_name_H-M   'P 1'
#
loop_
_entity.id
_entity.type
_entity.pdbx_description
1 polymer ?
#
loop_
_entity_poly.entity_id
_entity_poly.type
_entity_poly.pdbx_seq_one_letter_code
_entity_poly.pdbx_strand_id
1 'polypeptide(L)'
;MKHISYALLTALLASTSVQAAVTYDKLDQWIDKHAHCFACHDDGEAMKKWLVDHKDESEQLSSLAPLIHQYHFRAGRALGTCTMCHGDGEKAHWKIDLDKNNCMVCHDFSKLESHKAFEKREDCQGCHSAKATGDVHTARYKKERAEAQKAIGRVTIEEAKLVPVDADAWRVDLTLRVEDREGRLLGTDDPAIDFLTVYANWGARTGFVSAKGVKVDAKTAHAGSDGLWRVSSEPLPVKDTAGETGVASAVFGYCFDDAAKLVACTDKNARRNTAWTASVNFDTEGLDTLSRSPRIVSNEKCGSCHGYDKASDRTKIRCGTCHAAGTKAAAGASRHVSGNDGTPAFMKRELGLDSILVDQNTSAISDLTTCVTCHNASAAPTAVVRNRLIEKDDPHFVDELVVSHPDWKVFVHAHHGNFRAGQAQTEGVRHVTYVATLSNCAKCHEGETYTLERLNRLGDKAELLAIDTKVDPDNKDRKAPATTPDRYATPMAATCYACHAKVVVGGKALWNEKAKEHILEMGGLLGAEVDPKTVKPENCASCHDAANLKAAHGKAPKAPTAVYKE
;
A
#
# COMPACT_ATOMS: atom_id res chain seq x y z
N MET A 1 -54.13 30.29 -21.51
CA MET A 1 -52.92 29.76 -20.82
C MET A 1 -51.72 29.91 -21.73
N LYS A 2 -50.81 30.86 -21.43
CA LYS A 2 -49.39 30.94 -21.85
C LYS A 2 -48.92 32.40 -21.80
N HIS A 3 -48.60 32.89 -20.61
CA HIS A 3 -47.67 34.01 -20.41
C HIS A 3 -47.04 33.83 -19.02
N ILE A 4 -46.15 32.84 -18.90
CA ILE A 4 -45.13 32.93 -17.84
C ILE A 4 -44.20 34.04 -18.32
N SER A 5 -44.31 35.20 -17.68
CA SER A 5 -43.59 36.41 -18.05
C SER A 5 -42.09 36.11 -18.16
N TYR A 6 -41.48 36.51 -19.28
CA TYR A 6 -40.05 36.37 -19.55
C TYR A 6 -39.18 36.89 -18.39
N ALA A 7 -39.67 37.89 -17.66
CA ALA A 7 -39.08 38.44 -16.44
C ALA A 7 -39.02 37.45 -15.26
N LEU A 8 -40.01 36.57 -15.11
CA LEU A 8 -40.01 35.54 -14.07
C LEU A 8 -38.99 34.45 -14.40
N LEU A 9 -38.89 34.07 -15.68
CA LEU A 9 -37.93 33.07 -16.14
C LEU A 9 -36.47 33.59 -16.06
N THR A 10 -36.25 34.86 -16.41
CA THR A 10 -34.93 35.51 -16.25
C THR A 10 -34.58 35.77 -14.79
N ALA A 11 -35.55 36.11 -13.93
CA ALA A 11 -35.31 36.24 -12.49
C ALA A 11 -35.00 34.88 -11.84
N LEU A 12 -35.68 33.79 -12.24
CA LEU A 12 -35.39 32.43 -11.79
C LEU A 12 -33.99 31.97 -12.25
N LEU A 13 -33.63 32.21 -13.51
CA LEU A 13 -32.30 31.89 -14.07
C LEU A 13 -31.19 32.77 -13.46
N ALA A 14 -31.48 34.03 -13.14
CA ALA A 14 -30.56 34.93 -12.45
C ALA A 14 -30.38 34.52 -10.97
N SER A 15 -31.45 34.11 -10.28
CA SER A 15 -31.35 33.63 -8.90
C SER A 15 -30.58 32.32 -8.81
N THR A 16 -30.79 31.37 -9.73
CA THR A 16 -30.05 30.10 -9.73
C THR A 16 -28.58 30.30 -10.08
N SER A 17 -28.24 31.22 -10.97
CA SER A 17 -26.85 31.56 -11.30
C SER A 17 -26.12 32.32 -10.19
N VAL A 18 -26.80 33.21 -9.46
CA VAL A 18 -26.23 33.91 -8.29
C VAL A 18 -26.06 32.97 -7.10
N GLN A 19 -27.03 32.10 -6.81
CA GLN A 19 -26.88 31.08 -5.75
C GLN A 19 -25.77 30.08 -6.09
N ALA A 20 -25.64 29.68 -7.36
CA ALA A 20 -24.55 28.83 -7.82
C ALA A 20 -23.20 29.52 -7.60
N ALA A 21 -23.03 30.77 -8.07
CA ALA A 21 -21.78 31.52 -7.91
C ALA A 21 -21.35 31.68 -6.44
N VAL A 22 -22.28 32.03 -5.54
CA VAL A 22 -21.97 32.16 -4.10
C VAL A 22 -21.63 30.81 -3.45
N THR A 23 -22.23 29.71 -3.94
CA THR A 23 -21.92 28.36 -3.48
C THR A 23 -20.52 27.95 -3.95
N TYR A 24 -20.16 28.23 -5.21
CA TYR A 24 -18.82 27.96 -5.75
C TYR A 24 -17.74 28.80 -5.07
N ASP A 25 -17.96 30.08 -4.80
CA ASP A 25 -16.97 30.92 -4.09
C ASP A 25 -16.66 30.40 -2.68
N LYS A 26 -17.68 29.93 -1.94
CA LYS A 26 -17.49 29.31 -0.62
C LYS A 26 -16.80 27.94 -0.73
N LEU A 27 -17.05 27.22 -1.81
CA LEU A 27 -16.46 25.92 -2.08
C LEU A 27 -14.98 26.02 -2.43
N ASP A 28 -14.63 26.99 -3.26
CA ASP A 28 -13.25 27.30 -3.65
C ASP A 28 -12.44 27.73 -2.43
N GLN A 29 -12.98 28.62 -1.60
CA GLN A 29 -12.38 28.98 -0.31
C GLN A 29 -12.24 27.78 0.64
N TRP A 30 -13.18 26.83 0.60
CA TRP A 30 -13.11 25.62 1.41
C TRP A 30 -12.02 24.68 0.92
N ILE A 31 -11.92 24.43 -0.40
CA ILE A 31 -10.89 23.58 -1.00
C ILE A 31 -9.50 24.20 -0.77
N ASP A 32 -9.35 25.50 -0.96
CA ASP A 32 -8.08 26.20 -0.71
C ASP A 32 -7.66 26.13 0.75
N LYS A 33 -8.61 26.28 1.68
CA LYS A 33 -8.37 26.12 3.12
C LYS A 33 -8.04 24.66 3.51
N HIS A 34 -8.46 23.69 2.69
CA HIS A 34 -8.24 22.25 2.89
C HIS A 34 -7.39 21.67 1.76
N ALA A 35 -6.31 22.36 1.37
CA ALA A 35 -5.37 21.89 0.34
C ALA A 35 -4.85 20.46 0.57
N HIS A 36 -4.94 19.95 1.81
CA HIS A 36 -4.70 18.54 2.14
C HIS A 36 -5.56 17.54 1.35
N CYS A 37 -6.73 17.91 0.82
CA CYS A 37 -7.53 17.07 -0.08
C CYS A 37 -6.71 16.62 -1.31
N PHE A 38 -5.84 17.49 -1.83
CA PHE A 38 -4.99 17.19 -2.98
C PHE A 38 -3.84 16.22 -2.68
N ALA A 39 -3.61 15.87 -1.40
CA ALA A 39 -2.72 14.77 -1.06
C ALA A 39 -3.24 13.45 -1.65
N CYS A 40 -4.56 13.25 -1.65
CA CYS A 40 -5.20 12.03 -2.15
C CYS A 40 -5.92 12.24 -3.47
N HIS A 41 -6.64 13.35 -3.63
CA HIS A 41 -7.40 13.67 -4.85
C HIS A 41 -6.54 14.44 -5.84
N ASP A 42 -6.85 14.31 -7.13
CA ASP A 42 -6.16 15.07 -8.17
C ASP A 42 -7.06 16.19 -8.71
N ASP A 43 -8.34 15.92 -8.93
CA ASP A 43 -9.23 16.83 -9.65
C ASP A 43 -10.09 17.69 -8.71
N GLY A 44 -9.72 18.97 -8.60
CA GLY A 44 -10.48 19.98 -7.86
C GLY A 44 -11.86 20.24 -8.43
N GLU A 45 -12.02 20.22 -9.75
CA GLU A 45 -13.31 20.48 -10.40
C GLU A 45 -14.25 19.29 -10.23
N ALA A 46 -13.74 18.06 -10.28
CA ALA A 46 -14.53 16.87 -9.94
C ALA A 46 -15.00 16.90 -8.48
N MET A 47 -14.13 17.32 -7.55
CA MET A 47 -14.54 17.53 -6.15
C MET A 47 -15.65 18.61 -6.05
N LYS A 48 -15.49 19.75 -6.74
CA LYS A 48 -16.52 20.80 -6.76
C LYS A 48 -17.85 20.27 -7.29
N LYS A 49 -17.81 19.55 -8.42
CA LYS A 49 -19.00 18.94 -9.01
C LYS A 49 -19.67 17.96 -8.05
N TRP A 50 -18.89 17.09 -7.40
CA TRP A 50 -19.41 16.13 -6.43
C TRP A 50 -20.14 16.85 -5.29
N LEU A 51 -19.56 17.93 -4.76
CA LEU A 51 -20.17 18.72 -3.68
C LEU A 51 -21.48 19.40 -4.12
N VAL A 52 -21.56 19.83 -5.38
CA VAL A 52 -22.80 20.36 -5.98
C VAL A 52 -23.86 19.27 -6.13
N ASP A 53 -23.48 18.10 -6.62
CA ASP A 53 -24.38 16.97 -6.82
C ASP A 53 -24.95 16.45 -5.48
N HIS A 54 -24.22 16.63 -4.37
CA HIS A 54 -24.62 16.21 -3.01
C HIS A 54 -25.04 17.39 -2.12
N LYS A 55 -25.41 18.53 -2.72
CA LYS A 55 -25.82 19.73 -1.97
C LYS A 55 -27.00 19.45 -1.04
N ASP A 56 -28.03 18.76 -1.54
CA ASP A 56 -29.23 18.46 -0.76
C ASP A 56 -28.91 17.55 0.44
N GLU A 57 -27.98 16.60 0.28
CA GLU A 57 -27.47 15.77 1.38
C GLU A 57 -26.69 16.59 2.40
N SER A 58 -25.87 17.54 1.94
CA SER A 58 -25.17 18.47 2.83
C SER A 58 -26.14 19.34 3.63
N GLU A 59 -27.23 19.82 3.01
CA GLU A 59 -28.27 20.61 3.68
C GLU A 59 -29.01 19.77 4.73
N GLN A 60 -29.30 18.49 4.45
CA GLN A 60 -29.88 17.55 5.42
C GLN A 60 -28.95 17.31 6.62
N LEU A 61 -27.63 17.29 6.39
CA LEU A 61 -26.62 17.14 7.44
C LEU A 61 -26.23 18.47 8.12
N SER A 62 -26.93 19.57 7.80
CA SER A 62 -26.71 20.92 8.32
C SER A 62 -25.38 21.60 7.92
N SER A 63 -24.41 20.87 7.34
CA SER A 63 -23.20 21.46 6.74
C SER A 63 -22.43 20.46 5.86
N LEU A 64 -21.34 20.92 5.25
CA LEU A 64 -20.47 20.11 4.38
C LEU A 64 -19.55 19.15 5.15
N ALA A 65 -19.13 19.52 6.36
CA ALA A 65 -18.19 18.73 7.16
C ALA A 65 -18.71 17.32 7.55
N PRO A 66 -19.96 17.14 8.03
CA PRO A 66 -20.49 15.82 8.34
C PRO A 66 -20.67 14.96 7.09
N LEU A 67 -21.03 15.54 5.94
CA LEU A 67 -21.09 14.83 4.67
C LEU A 67 -19.71 14.25 4.31
N ILE A 68 -18.66 15.07 4.37
CA ILE A 68 -17.29 14.63 4.09
C ILE A 68 -16.86 13.54 5.10
N HIS A 69 -17.15 13.70 6.39
CA HIS A 69 -16.87 12.66 7.38
C HIS A 69 -17.60 11.35 7.06
N GLN A 70 -18.83 11.39 6.56
CA GLN A 70 -19.62 10.20 6.27
C GLN A 70 -18.99 9.37 5.15
N TYR A 71 -18.59 10.03 4.06
CA TYR A 71 -17.93 9.39 2.92
C TYR A 71 -16.52 8.88 3.28
N HIS A 72 -15.84 9.56 4.21
CA HIS A 72 -14.47 9.21 4.59
C HIS A 72 -14.37 8.41 5.88
N PHE A 73 -15.45 8.15 6.62
CA PHE A 73 -15.40 7.50 7.94
C PHE A 73 -14.66 6.15 7.92
N ARG A 74 -14.88 5.36 6.86
CA ARG A 74 -14.19 4.08 6.65
C ARG A 74 -12.71 4.27 6.31
N ALA A 75 -12.39 5.26 5.48
CA ALA A 75 -11.02 5.64 5.13
C ALA A 75 -10.28 6.22 6.35
N GLY A 76 -10.87 7.15 7.08
CA GLY A 76 -10.32 7.77 8.30
C GLY A 76 -9.99 6.76 9.40
N ARG A 77 -10.77 5.67 9.55
CA ARG A 77 -10.43 4.56 10.45
C ARG A 77 -9.20 3.75 9.99
N ALA A 78 -8.98 3.60 8.68
CA ALA A 78 -7.81 2.91 8.12
C ALA A 78 -6.55 3.81 8.10
N LEU A 79 -6.72 5.12 7.90
CA LEU A 79 -5.67 6.12 7.78
C LEU A 79 -5.23 6.70 9.14
N GLY A 80 -6.10 6.62 10.15
CA GLY A 80 -5.74 6.70 11.56
C GLY A 80 -5.43 8.09 12.10
N THR A 81 -5.90 9.19 11.48
CA THR A 81 -5.83 10.53 12.09
C THR A 81 -6.65 11.59 11.34
N CYS A 82 -7.28 12.52 12.09
CA CYS A 82 -7.95 13.72 11.57
C CYS A 82 -7.00 14.69 10.83
N THR A 83 -5.70 14.60 11.14
CA THR A 83 -4.67 15.52 10.60
C THR A 83 -4.44 15.33 9.10
N MET A 84 -4.97 14.27 8.48
CA MET A 84 -4.87 14.09 7.03
C MET A 84 -5.75 15.07 6.25
N CYS A 85 -6.82 15.61 6.86
CA CYS A 85 -7.68 16.60 6.21
C CYS A 85 -7.58 17.98 6.86
N HIS A 86 -7.34 18.05 8.17
CA HIS A 86 -7.49 19.30 8.93
C HIS A 86 -6.18 19.92 9.46
N GLY A 87 -5.01 19.32 9.16
CA GLY A 87 -3.74 19.71 9.78
C GLY A 87 -3.70 19.45 11.31
N ASP A 88 -2.56 19.72 11.95
CA ASP A 88 -2.37 19.44 13.40
C ASP A 88 -2.14 20.69 14.27
N GLY A 89 -2.37 21.90 13.75
CA GLY A 89 -2.22 23.13 14.55
C GLY A 89 -3.07 23.13 15.83
N GLU A 90 -2.65 23.88 16.84
CA GLU A 90 -3.41 24.02 18.10
C GLU A 90 -4.79 24.67 17.89
N LYS A 91 -4.90 25.53 16.87
CA LYS A 91 -6.15 26.19 16.46
C LYS A 91 -6.92 25.41 15.38
N ALA A 92 -6.55 24.16 15.11
CA ALA A 92 -7.22 23.37 14.09
C ALA A 92 -8.70 23.20 14.45
N HIS A 93 -9.60 23.62 13.55
CA HIS A 93 -11.02 23.76 13.84
C HIS A 93 -11.65 22.45 14.32
N TRP A 94 -11.18 21.30 13.85
CA TRP A 94 -11.69 19.99 14.28
C TRP A 94 -11.49 19.68 15.78
N LYS A 95 -10.57 20.39 16.47
CA LYS A 95 -10.33 20.25 17.92
C LYS A 95 -11.23 21.19 18.74
N ILE A 96 -11.59 22.34 18.18
CA ILE A 96 -12.24 23.45 18.90
C ILE A 96 -13.69 23.69 18.47
N ASP A 97 -14.09 23.23 17.28
CA ASP A 97 -15.41 23.42 16.68
C ASP A 97 -16.21 22.12 16.79
N LEU A 98 -16.51 21.73 18.02
CA LEU A 98 -17.20 20.47 18.32
C LEU A 98 -18.69 20.69 18.30
N ASP A 99 -19.33 20.08 17.31
CA ASP A 99 -20.77 20.07 17.14
C ASP A 99 -21.29 18.62 17.14
N LYS A 100 -22.50 18.44 17.66
CA LYS A 100 -23.13 17.11 17.80
C LYS A 100 -23.31 16.43 16.46
N ASN A 101 -23.79 17.13 15.43
CA ASN A 101 -24.02 16.56 14.11
C ASN A 101 -22.70 16.11 13.47
N ASN A 102 -21.62 16.89 13.63
CA ASN A 102 -20.29 16.50 13.15
C ASN A 102 -19.75 15.23 13.82
N CYS A 103 -19.97 15.09 15.14
CA CYS A 103 -19.46 13.95 15.90
C CYS A 103 -20.30 12.67 15.67
N MET A 104 -21.62 12.81 15.51
CA MET A 104 -22.56 11.70 15.33
C MET A 104 -22.34 10.90 14.04
N VAL A 105 -21.69 11.50 13.03
CA VAL A 105 -21.33 10.79 11.80
C VAL A 105 -20.39 9.61 12.09
N CYS A 106 -19.52 9.75 13.09
CA CYS A 106 -18.50 8.76 13.42
C CYS A 106 -18.78 7.99 14.72
N HIS A 107 -19.64 8.53 15.58
CA HIS A 107 -19.95 8.03 16.91
C HIS A 107 -21.46 7.82 17.08
N ASP A 108 -21.85 6.63 17.56
CA ASP A 108 -23.25 6.33 17.85
C ASP A 108 -23.64 6.82 19.26
N PHE A 109 -24.33 7.96 19.33
CA PHE A 109 -24.80 8.52 20.60
C PHE A 109 -26.13 7.93 21.08
N SER A 110 -26.83 7.14 20.26
CA SER A 110 -28.14 6.57 20.63
C SER A 110 -28.05 5.66 21.86
N LYS A 111 -26.86 5.11 22.12
CA LYS A 111 -26.55 4.22 23.24
C LYS A 111 -26.03 4.95 24.49
N LEU A 112 -25.89 6.28 24.46
CA LEU A 112 -25.32 7.07 25.54
C LEU A 112 -26.36 8.02 26.14
N GLU A 113 -26.96 7.62 27.25
CA GLU A 113 -27.98 8.42 27.97
C GLU A 113 -27.46 9.83 28.32
N SER A 114 -26.17 9.93 28.66
CA SER A 114 -25.49 11.18 28.97
C SER A 114 -25.38 12.15 27.80
N HIS A 115 -25.58 11.70 26.55
CA HIS A 115 -25.44 12.52 25.34
C HIS A 115 -26.79 12.95 24.74
N LYS A 116 -27.92 12.47 25.30
CA LYS A 116 -29.26 12.80 24.81
C LYS A 116 -29.67 14.24 25.09
N ALA A 117 -29.21 14.81 26.20
CA ALA A 117 -29.62 16.14 26.69
C ALA A 117 -28.85 17.32 26.08
N PHE A 118 -27.77 17.06 25.33
CA PHE A 118 -26.94 18.11 24.74
C PHE A 118 -27.33 18.30 23.29
N GLU A 119 -27.77 19.51 22.95
CA GLU A 119 -28.21 19.90 21.59
C GLU A 119 -27.39 21.05 21.02
N LYS A 120 -26.64 21.78 21.86
CA LYS A 120 -25.89 22.96 21.46
C LYS A 120 -24.38 22.72 21.45
N ARG A 121 -23.69 23.48 20.60
CA ARG A 121 -22.23 23.45 20.44
C ARG A 121 -21.50 23.81 21.74
N GLU A 122 -22.05 24.76 22.50
CA GLU A 122 -21.45 25.27 23.74
C GLU A 122 -21.41 24.20 24.84
N ASP A 123 -22.33 23.24 24.81
CA ASP A 123 -22.39 22.14 25.78
C ASP A 123 -21.27 21.11 25.57
N CYS A 124 -20.69 21.07 24.38
CA CYS A 124 -19.68 20.07 23.99
C CYS A 124 -18.29 20.44 24.54
N GLN A 125 -17.90 21.71 24.46
CA GLN A 125 -16.56 22.19 24.83
C GLN A 125 -16.28 22.11 26.34
N GLY A 126 -17.32 22.14 27.19
CA GLY A 126 -17.20 21.99 28.64
C GLY A 126 -16.69 20.60 29.06
N CYS A 127 -16.99 19.57 28.28
CA CYS A 127 -16.59 18.18 28.54
C CYS A 127 -15.45 17.71 27.61
N HIS A 128 -15.42 18.22 26.37
CA HIS A 128 -14.47 17.82 25.33
C HIS A 128 -13.51 18.97 25.01
N SER A 129 -12.47 19.13 25.84
CA SER A 129 -11.42 20.12 25.57
C SER A 129 -10.69 19.84 24.26
N ALA A 130 -10.18 20.89 23.62
CA ALA A 130 -9.42 20.77 22.36
C ALA A 130 -8.23 19.81 22.47
N LYS A 131 -7.56 19.80 23.63
CA LYS A 131 -6.48 18.86 23.93
C LYS A 131 -6.99 17.42 24.00
N ALA A 132 -8.04 17.16 24.79
CA ALA A 132 -8.60 15.81 24.93
C ALA A 132 -9.10 15.27 23.59
N THR A 133 -9.83 16.09 22.82
CA THR A 133 -10.31 15.73 21.48
C THR A 133 -9.16 15.47 20.51
N GLY A 134 -8.12 16.33 20.57
CA GLY A 134 -6.88 16.17 19.83
C GLY A 134 -6.23 14.81 20.10
N ASP A 135 -5.98 14.50 21.37
CA ASP A 135 -5.26 13.31 21.81
C ASP A 135 -5.99 12.00 21.45
N VAL A 136 -7.32 11.95 21.58
CA VAL A 136 -8.09 10.72 21.31
C VAL A 136 -8.27 10.42 19.82
N HIS A 137 -8.29 11.45 18.95
CA HIS A 137 -8.56 11.27 17.50
C HIS A 137 -7.32 11.33 16.60
N THR A 138 -6.23 11.97 17.04
CA THR A 138 -4.90 11.73 16.43
C THR A 138 -4.30 10.42 16.90
N ALA A 139 -4.91 9.83 17.94
CA ALA A 139 -4.35 8.76 18.72
C ALA A 139 -2.92 9.10 19.17
N ARG A 140 -2.54 10.40 19.32
CA ARG A 140 -1.16 10.83 19.55
C ARG A 140 -0.51 10.07 20.69
N TYR A 141 -1.20 9.92 21.81
CA TYR A 141 -0.76 9.09 22.92
C TYR A 141 -0.58 7.60 22.54
N LYS A 142 -1.48 7.01 21.76
CA LYS A 142 -1.34 5.63 21.28
C LYS A 142 -0.26 5.49 20.20
N LYS A 143 -0.03 6.52 19.37
CA LYS A 143 0.98 6.59 18.33
C LYS A 143 2.36 6.74 18.96
N GLU A 144 2.55 7.72 19.83
CA GLU A 144 3.77 7.91 20.63
C GLU A 144 4.04 6.68 21.48
N ARG A 145 3.01 6.08 22.12
CA ARG A 145 3.16 4.81 22.84
C ARG A 145 3.53 3.66 21.90
N ALA A 146 2.93 3.54 20.72
CA ALA A 146 3.25 2.49 19.75
C ALA A 146 4.67 2.67 19.18
N GLU A 147 5.08 3.90 18.90
CA GLU A 147 6.43 4.25 18.45
C GLU A 147 7.45 3.99 19.53
N ALA A 148 7.19 4.41 20.78
CA ALA A 148 8.00 4.10 21.93
C ALA A 148 8.07 2.58 22.17
N GLN A 149 6.96 1.87 22.01
CA GLN A 149 6.92 0.41 22.13
C GLN A 149 7.69 -0.28 21.02
N LYS A 150 7.70 0.25 19.79
CA LYS A 150 8.50 -0.24 18.65
C LYS A 150 9.99 0.04 18.80
N ALA A 151 10.34 1.07 19.55
CA ALA A 151 11.72 1.43 19.85
C ALA A 151 12.32 0.60 21.01
N ILE A 152 11.53 -0.24 21.70
CA ILE A 152 12.01 -1.11 22.80
C ILE A 152 13.10 -2.08 22.30
N GLY A 153 12.91 -2.65 21.11
CA GLY A 153 13.88 -3.50 20.44
C GLY A 153 14.26 -2.91 19.09
N ARG A 154 15.51 -3.08 18.69
CA ARG A 154 16.04 -2.58 17.43
C ARG A 154 16.88 -3.63 16.74
N VAL A 155 16.78 -3.63 15.41
CA VAL A 155 17.66 -4.39 14.53
C VAL A 155 18.30 -3.44 13.52
N THR A 156 19.58 -3.64 13.24
CA THR A 156 20.33 -2.94 12.19
C THR A 156 21.11 -3.97 11.38
N ILE A 157 21.21 -3.78 10.07
CA ILE A 157 22.10 -4.57 9.21
C ILE A 157 23.41 -3.78 9.09
N GLU A 158 24.47 -4.26 9.72
CA GLU A 158 25.79 -3.61 9.78
C GLU A 158 26.64 -3.94 8.56
N GLU A 159 26.49 -5.16 8.04
CA GLU A 159 27.16 -5.63 6.84
C GLU A 159 26.21 -6.51 6.05
N ALA A 160 26.24 -6.43 4.73
CA ALA A 160 25.64 -7.39 3.83
C ALA A 160 26.49 -7.46 2.56
N LYS A 161 26.72 -8.65 2.02
CA LYS A 161 27.44 -8.84 0.75
C LYS A 161 27.03 -10.12 0.06
N LEU A 162 27.12 -10.13 -1.27
CA LEU A 162 26.99 -11.33 -2.07
C LEU A 162 28.35 -12.04 -2.17
N VAL A 163 28.40 -13.32 -1.79
CA VAL A 163 29.63 -14.13 -1.75
C VAL A 163 29.47 -15.36 -2.64
N PRO A 164 30.46 -15.69 -3.48
CA PRO A 164 30.40 -16.89 -4.30
C PRO A 164 30.50 -18.14 -3.42
N VAL A 165 29.65 -19.12 -3.70
CA VAL A 165 29.72 -20.46 -3.10
C VAL A 165 30.37 -21.42 -4.09
N ASP A 166 29.91 -21.37 -5.34
CA ASP A 166 30.49 -22.08 -6.50
C ASP A 166 30.31 -21.22 -7.78
N ALA A 167 30.47 -21.82 -8.97
CA ALA A 167 30.46 -21.08 -10.24
C ALA A 167 29.13 -20.36 -10.54
N ASP A 168 27.98 -20.92 -10.13
CA ASP A 168 26.64 -20.42 -10.46
C ASP A 168 25.76 -20.21 -9.20
N ALA A 169 26.28 -20.50 -8.01
CA ALA A 169 25.59 -20.36 -6.74
C ALA A 169 26.31 -19.32 -5.86
N TRP A 170 25.53 -18.37 -5.38
CA TRP A 170 25.99 -17.27 -4.54
C TRP A 170 25.14 -17.20 -3.30
N ARG A 171 25.70 -16.80 -2.17
CA ARG A 171 24.93 -16.59 -0.94
C ARG A 171 25.06 -15.15 -0.47
N VAL A 172 24.11 -14.72 0.33
CA VAL A 172 24.15 -13.43 1.01
C VAL A 172 24.67 -13.67 2.42
N ASP A 173 25.82 -13.07 2.74
CA ASP A 173 26.34 -13.03 4.10
C ASP A 173 25.95 -11.70 4.73
N LEU A 174 25.38 -11.71 5.94
CA LEU A 174 24.97 -10.51 6.67
C LEU A 174 25.47 -10.53 8.11
N THR A 175 25.75 -9.33 8.63
CA THR A 175 26.02 -9.06 10.04
C THR A 175 24.91 -8.17 10.59
N LEU A 176 24.23 -8.61 11.64
CA LEU A 176 23.12 -7.89 12.27
C LEU A 176 23.50 -7.46 13.69
N ARG A 177 23.11 -6.23 14.04
CA ARG A 177 23.09 -5.75 15.43
C ARG A 177 21.65 -5.81 15.92
N VAL A 178 21.42 -6.58 16.98
CA VAL A 178 20.11 -6.63 17.67
C VAL A 178 20.30 -6.09 19.07
N GLU A 179 19.56 -5.05 19.43
CA GLU A 179 19.74 -4.35 20.70
C GLU A 179 18.40 -3.96 21.34
N ASP A 180 18.41 -3.75 22.66
CA ASP A 180 17.31 -3.07 23.34
C ASP A 180 17.45 -1.54 23.25
N ARG A 181 16.44 -0.81 23.73
CA ARG A 181 16.41 0.66 23.71
C ARG A 181 17.53 1.31 24.53
N GLU A 182 18.13 0.58 25.47
CA GLU A 182 19.28 1.02 26.26
C GLU A 182 20.63 0.73 25.57
N GLY A 183 20.61 0.08 24.40
CA GLY A 183 21.80 -0.24 23.60
C GLY A 183 22.49 -1.54 24.02
N ARG A 184 21.85 -2.37 24.86
CA ARG A 184 22.38 -3.70 25.19
C ARG A 184 22.16 -4.64 24.02
N LEU A 185 23.23 -5.31 23.59
CA LEU A 185 23.16 -6.34 22.56
C LEU A 185 22.39 -7.57 23.06
N LEU A 186 21.51 -8.10 22.21
CA LEU A 186 20.76 -9.33 22.45
C LEU A 186 21.50 -10.49 21.79
N GLY A 187 21.81 -11.54 22.53
CA GLY A 187 22.39 -12.77 21.98
C GLY A 187 21.36 -13.65 21.24
N THR A 188 21.84 -14.63 20.48
CA THR A 188 20.99 -15.56 19.69
C THR A 188 19.95 -16.32 20.51
N ASP A 189 20.26 -16.58 21.78
CA ASP A 189 19.42 -17.31 22.72
C ASP A 189 18.69 -16.38 23.71
N ASP A 190 18.68 -15.06 23.49
CA ASP A 190 17.99 -14.12 24.39
C ASP A 190 16.48 -14.44 24.41
N PRO A 191 15.90 -14.76 25.58
CA PRO A 191 14.54 -15.26 25.68
C PRO A 191 13.48 -14.20 25.34
N ALA A 192 13.86 -12.93 25.21
CA ALA A 192 12.96 -11.87 24.76
C ALA A 192 12.74 -11.85 23.25
N ILE A 193 13.50 -12.63 22.47
CA ILE A 193 13.37 -12.72 21.02
C ILE A 193 12.23 -13.67 20.67
N ASP A 194 11.15 -13.15 20.06
CA ASP A 194 10.06 -13.98 19.53
C ASP A 194 10.44 -14.54 18.16
N PHE A 195 10.96 -13.68 17.29
CA PHE A 195 11.51 -14.08 15.99
C PHE A 195 12.47 -13.03 15.45
N LEU A 196 13.44 -13.47 14.67
CA LEU A 196 14.20 -12.62 13.76
C LEU A 196 14.18 -13.28 12.39
N THR A 197 13.77 -12.55 11.38
CA THR A 197 13.73 -13.04 10.01
C THR A 197 14.40 -12.03 9.10
N VAL A 198 15.38 -12.50 8.34
CA VAL A 198 15.97 -11.73 7.25
C VAL A 198 15.41 -12.24 5.92
N TYR A 199 15.01 -11.30 5.08
CA TYR A 199 14.69 -11.52 3.68
C TYR A 199 15.80 -10.86 2.86
N ALA A 200 16.47 -11.62 2.00
CA ALA A 200 17.43 -11.06 1.06
C ALA A 200 17.18 -11.56 -0.36
N ASN A 201 17.57 -10.79 -1.36
CA ASN A 201 17.45 -11.18 -2.77
C ASN A 201 18.47 -10.42 -3.61
N TRP A 202 18.79 -10.95 -4.79
CA TRP A 202 19.74 -10.37 -5.75
C TRP A 202 19.03 -10.00 -7.05
N GLY A 203 19.47 -8.94 -7.73
CA GLY A 203 18.85 -8.52 -8.99
C GLY A 203 17.87 -7.36 -8.84
N ALA A 204 18.08 -6.45 -7.88
CA ALA A 204 17.16 -5.36 -7.59
C ALA A 204 16.94 -4.41 -8.80
N ARG A 205 17.88 -4.36 -9.74
CA ARG A 205 17.75 -3.59 -10.98
C ARG A 205 17.04 -4.40 -12.07
N THR A 206 17.26 -5.70 -12.13
CA THR A 206 16.81 -6.59 -13.21
C THR A 206 15.48 -7.31 -12.95
N GLY A 207 14.99 -7.34 -11.71
CA GLY A 207 13.67 -7.92 -11.37
C GLY A 207 13.72 -9.11 -10.41
N PHE A 208 14.87 -9.31 -9.77
CA PHE A 208 15.20 -10.34 -8.79
C PHE A 208 15.22 -11.78 -9.29
N VAL A 209 16.25 -12.52 -8.86
CA VAL A 209 16.52 -13.91 -9.30
C VAL A 209 15.72 -14.98 -8.53
N SER A 210 15.07 -14.60 -7.41
CA SER A 210 14.31 -15.53 -6.57
C SER A 210 12.92 -15.02 -6.24
N ALA A 211 11.91 -15.88 -6.41
CA ALA A 211 10.50 -15.60 -6.14
C ALA A 211 10.24 -15.11 -4.70
N LYS A 212 10.92 -15.70 -3.71
CA LYS A 212 10.66 -15.45 -2.28
C LYS A 212 11.82 -14.74 -1.60
N GLY A 213 12.88 -14.45 -2.35
CA GLY A 213 14.20 -14.24 -1.77
C GLY A 213 14.66 -15.45 -0.96
N VAL A 214 15.71 -15.23 -0.19
CA VAL A 214 16.19 -16.16 0.83
C VAL A 214 15.68 -15.69 2.19
N LYS A 215 15.15 -16.64 2.96
CA LYS A 215 14.74 -16.42 4.34
C LYS A 215 15.80 -17.01 5.26
N VAL A 216 16.39 -16.18 6.12
CA VAL A 216 17.26 -16.66 7.20
C VAL A 216 16.48 -16.66 8.50
N ASP A 217 16.44 -17.82 9.17
CA ASP A 217 15.82 -17.99 10.48
C ASP A 217 16.86 -17.74 11.59
N ALA A 218 16.45 -17.08 12.67
CA ALA A 218 17.28 -16.77 13.83
C ALA A 218 18.07 -17.97 14.37
N LYS A 219 17.53 -19.20 14.23
CA LYS A 219 18.16 -20.43 14.72
C LYS A 219 19.43 -20.84 13.98
N THR A 220 19.67 -20.33 12.77
CA THR A 220 20.91 -20.59 12.02
C THR A 220 21.93 -19.47 12.19
N ALA A 221 21.58 -18.41 12.93
CA ALA A 221 22.50 -17.33 13.22
C ALA A 221 23.50 -17.73 14.30
N HIS A 222 24.75 -17.31 14.15
CA HIS A 222 25.75 -17.43 15.19
C HIS A 222 26.06 -16.03 15.74
N ALA A 223 25.94 -15.86 17.06
CA ALA A 223 26.50 -14.69 17.71
C ALA A 223 28.03 -14.77 17.64
N GLY A 224 28.67 -13.78 17.04
CA GLY A 224 30.12 -13.64 17.13
C GLY A 224 30.55 -13.26 18.55
N SER A 225 31.85 -13.32 18.79
CA SER A 225 32.45 -12.91 20.07
C SER A 225 32.23 -11.43 20.41
N ASP A 226 31.83 -10.62 19.43
CA ASP A 226 31.45 -9.21 19.53
C ASP A 226 29.95 -8.99 19.83
N GLY A 227 29.17 -10.07 19.97
CA GLY A 227 27.72 -10.00 20.19
C GLY A 227 26.91 -9.68 18.93
N LEU A 228 27.53 -9.62 17.75
CA LEU A 228 26.83 -9.41 16.48
C LEU A 228 26.40 -10.74 15.87
N TRP A 229 25.22 -10.74 15.26
CA TRP A 229 24.66 -11.93 14.65
C TRP A 229 25.18 -12.06 13.23
N ARG A 230 25.85 -13.17 12.93
CA ARG A 230 26.31 -13.47 11.57
C ARG A 230 25.41 -14.53 10.97
N VAL A 231 24.90 -14.24 9.79
CA VAL A 231 23.96 -15.10 9.06
C VAL A 231 24.41 -15.25 7.62
N SER A 232 24.24 -16.45 7.08
CA SER A 232 24.42 -16.74 5.66
C SER A 232 23.10 -17.28 5.12
N SER A 233 22.73 -16.83 3.92
CA SER A 233 21.58 -17.38 3.24
C SER A 233 21.85 -18.75 2.62
N GLU A 234 20.78 -19.45 2.29
CA GLU A 234 20.85 -20.49 1.26
C GLU A 234 21.35 -19.89 -0.07
N PRO A 235 21.97 -20.70 -0.95
CA PRO A 235 22.44 -20.21 -2.23
C PRO A 235 21.29 -19.70 -3.14
N LEU A 236 21.58 -18.63 -3.87
CA LEU A 236 20.78 -18.00 -4.89
C LEU A 236 21.36 -18.32 -6.28
N PRO A 237 20.52 -18.54 -7.30
CA PRO A 237 20.95 -18.78 -8.67
C PRO A 237 21.32 -17.46 -9.37
N VAL A 238 22.51 -16.94 -9.08
CA VAL A 238 22.99 -15.67 -9.64
C VAL A 238 23.82 -15.93 -10.89
N LYS A 239 23.37 -15.38 -12.03
CA LYS A 239 24.03 -15.54 -13.34
C LYS A 239 25.06 -14.45 -13.64
N ASP A 240 24.84 -13.24 -13.13
CA ASP A 240 25.70 -12.06 -13.33
C ASP A 240 25.64 -11.18 -12.08
N THR A 241 26.79 -10.59 -11.74
CA THR A 241 26.95 -9.66 -10.61
C THR A 241 27.31 -8.24 -11.08
N ALA A 242 27.72 -8.06 -12.34
CA ALA A 242 28.25 -6.81 -12.82
C ALA A 242 27.19 -5.69 -12.85
N GLY A 243 27.42 -4.64 -12.06
CA GLY A 243 26.55 -3.45 -12.01
C GLY A 243 25.16 -3.72 -11.41
N GLU A 244 24.99 -4.85 -10.73
CA GLU A 244 23.77 -5.30 -10.08
C GLU A 244 23.86 -5.12 -8.55
N THR A 245 22.70 -5.10 -7.89
CA THR A 245 22.60 -4.96 -6.44
C THR A 245 21.61 -5.94 -5.85
N GLY A 246 21.87 -6.34 -4.61
CA GLY A 246 20.93 -7.04 -3.76
C GLY A 246 20.22 -6.10 -2.78
N VAL A 247 19.15 -6.62 -2.21
CA VAL A 247 18.37 -5.98 -1.17
C VAL A 247 18.24 -6.95 -0.01
N ALA A 248 18.43 -6.46 1.21
CA ALA A 248 18.18 -7.20 2.43
C ALA A 248 17.24 -6.42 3.36
N SER A 249 16.36 -7.14 4.05
CA SER A 249 15.46 -6.59 5.07
C SER A 249 15.38 -7.51 6.28
N ALA A 250 15.57 -6.96 7.48
CA ALA A 250 15.49 -7.68 8.74
C ALA A 250 14.25 -7.26 9.55
N VAL A 251 13.43 -8.25 9.93
CA VAL A 251 12.22 -8.07 10.74
C VAL A 251 12.43 -8.76 12.09
N PHE A 252 12.37 -7.98 13.16
CA PHE A 252 12.64 -8.43 14.53
C PHE A 252 11.39 -8.31 15.40
N GLY A 253 10.91 -9.43 15.92
CA GLY A 253 9.84 -9.53 16.90
C GLY A 253 10.37 -9.86 18.29
N TYR A 254 9.82 -9.20 19.30
CA TYR A 254 10.26 -9.33 20.69
C TYR A 254 9.11 -9.27 21.70
N CYS A 255 9.42 -9.66 22.92
CA CYS A 255 8.52 -9.63 24.07
C CYS A 255 8.94 -8.59 25.11
N PHE A 256 7.97 -7.87 25.67
CA PHE A 256 8.21 -6.77 26.61
C PHE A 256 7.13 -6.70 27.71
N ASP A 257 7.44 -6.06 28.84
CA ASP A 257 6.53 -5.89 29.98
C ASP A 257 5.79 -4.53 30.00
N ASP A 258 5.01 -4.28 31.04
CA ASP A 258 4.32 -3.00 31.25
C ASP A 258 5.27 -1.80 31.44
N ALA A 259 6.50 -2.05 31.89
CA ALA A 259 7.55 -1.04 32.03
C ALA A 259 8.32 -0.78 30.73
N ALA A 260 7.89 -1.39 29.61
CA ALA A 260 8.54 -1.30 28.31
C ALA A 260 10.00 -1.80 28.32
N LYS A 261 10.29 -2.82 29.14
CA LYS A 261 11.55 -3.56 29.13
C LYS A 261 11.37 -4.90 28.44
N LEU A 262 12.42 -5.36 27.76
CA LEU A 262 12.45 -6.70 27.20
C LEU A 262 12.39 -7.75 28.32
N VAL A 263 11.54 -8.75 28.13
CA VAL A 263 11.33 -9.86 29.08
C VAL A 263 11.17 -11.17 28.31
N ALA A 264 11.31 -12.30 28.97
CA ALA A 264 11.20 -13.58 28.31
C ALA A 264 9.82 -13.75 27.67
N CYS A 265 9.76 -14.25 26.43
CA CYS A 265 8.50 -14.50 25.74
C CYS A 265 7.62 -15.57 26.41
N THR A 266 8.18 -16.33 27.35
CA THR A 266 7.48 -17.28 28.21
C THR A 266 6.84 -16.64 29.44
N ASP A 267 7.16 -15.38 29.76
CA ASP A 267 6.59 -14.71 30.92
C ASP A 267 5.09 -14.47 30.73
N LYS A 268 4.31 -14.77 31.78
CA LYS A 268 2.84 -14.70 31.75
C LYS A 268 2.29 -13.32 31.39
N ASN A 269 3.03 -12.27 31.72
CA ASN A 269 2.63 -10.88 31.48
C ASN A 269 3.33 -10.27 30.26
N ALA A 270 4.10 -11.06 29.49
CA ALA A 270 4.79 -10.59 28.32
C ALA A 270 3.79 -10.17 27.21
N ARG A 271 4.06 -9.02 26.62
CA ARG A 271 3.39 -8.55 25.40
C ARG A 271 4.34 -8.68 24.23
N ARG A 272 3.82 -8.91 23.02
CA ARG A 272 4.63 -9.03 21.79
C ARG A 272 4.58 -7.73 21.00
N ASN A 273 5.69 -7.38 20.37
CA ASN A 273 5.75 -6.32 19.37
C ASN A 273 6.79 -6.65 18.30
N THR A 274 6.84 -5.83 17.26
CA THR A 274 7.84 -5.92 16.20
C THR A 274 8.58 -4.58 16.09
N ALA A 275 9.90 -4.65 16.02
CA ALA A 275 10.77 -3.51 15.78
C ALA A 275 10.49 -2.89 14.40
N TRP A 276 11.07 -1.71 14.20
CA TRP A 276 11.23 -1.15 12.87
C TRP A 276 12.09 -2.06 11.99
N THR A 277 11.58 -2.45 10.81
CA THR A 277 12.35 -3.22 9.82
C THR A 277 13.61 -2.44 9.43
N ALA A 278 14.76 -3.10 9.43
CA ALA A 278 15.97 -2.57 8.82
C ALA A 278 16.06 -3.04 7.38
N SER A 279 16.41 -2.15 6.45
CA SER A 279 16.56 -2.49 5.04
C SER A 279 17.82 -1.84 4.47
N VAL A 280 18.57 -2.58 3.66
CA VAL A 280 19.81 -2.11 3.03
C VAL A 280 19.90 -2.64 1.60
N ASN A 281 20.64 -1.90 0.77
CA ASN A 281 21.18 -2.42 -0.48
C ASN A 281 22.59 -2.96 -0.23
N PHE A 282 22.98 -3.94 -1.02
CA PHE A 282 24.33 -4.50 -0.97
C PHE A 282 24.78 -4.93 -2.37
N ASP A 283 26.09 -5.10 -2.53
CA ASP A 283 26.70 -5.66 -3.73
C ASP A 283 27.71 -6.77 -3.34
N THR A 284 28.66 -7.07 -4.23
CA THR A 284 29.73 -8.04 -3.96
C THR A 284 30.85 -7.48 -3.07
N GLU A 285 30.93 -6.16 -2.90
CA GLU A 285 31.93 -5.47 -2.07
C GLU A 285 31.43 -5.19 -0.65
N GLY A 286 30.12 -5.02 -0.46
CA GLY A 286 29.53 -4.79 0.85
C GLY A 286 28.20 -4.04 0.81
N LEU A 287 27.95 -3.27 1.87
CA LEU A 287 26.82 -2.35 1.91
C LEU A 287 26.99 -1.28 0.84
N ASP A 288 26.01 -1.21 -0.04
CA ASP A 288 26.01 -0.28 -1.14
C ASP A 288 25.27 1.00 -0.74
N THR A 289 26.04 1.98 -0.25
CA THR A 289 25.51 3.27 0.19
C THR A 289 25.34 4.27 -0.98
N LEU A 290 25.95 4.00 -2.13
CA LEU A 290 26.03 4.92 -3.27
C LEU A 290 25.04 4.55 -4.37
N SER A 291 24.77 3.27 -4.56
CA SER A 291 23.78 2.78 -5.49
C SER A 291 22.46 2.56 -4.74
N ARG A 292 21.67 3.62 -4.75
CA ARG A 292 20.23 3.46 -4.56
C ARG A 292 19.73 2.70 -5.77
N SER A 293 19.15 1.51 -5.57
CA SER A 293 18.18 0.98 -6.53
C SER A 293 17.29 2.15 -6.98
N PRO A 294 17.02 2.31 -8.29
CA PRO A 294 16.29 3.47 -8.77
C PRO A 294 15.03 3.63 -7.92
N ARG A 295 14.92 4.77 -7.22
CA ARG A 295 13.69 5.08 -6.47
C ARG A 295 12.60 5.28 -7.52
N ILE A 296 11.89 4.21 -7.87
CA ILE A 296 10.74 4.26 -8.79
C ILE A 296 9.56 4.87 -8.04
N VAL A 297 9.37 4.47 -6.78
CA VAL A 297 8.37 4.98 -5.84
C VAL A 297 9.03 5.28 -4.51
N SER A 298 8.40 6.09 -3.65
CA SER A 298 8.90 6.41 -2.31
C SER A 298 7.85 6.24 -1.21
N ASN A 299 8.35 6.05 0.02
CA ASN A 299 7.52 6.00 1.22
C ASN A 299 6.71 7.29 1.41
N GLU A 300 7.27 8.44 1.04
CA GLU A 300 6.58 9.74 1.07
C GLU A 300 5.40 9.78 0.10
N LYS A 301 5.61 9.40 -1.17
CA LYS A 301 4.56 9.35 -2.19
C LYS A 301 3.44 8.38 -1.80
N CYS A 302 3.77 7.16 -1.41
CA CYS A 302 2.77 6.19 -0.92
C CYS A 302 2.08 6.69 0.36
N GLY A 303 2.84 7.31 1.26
CA GLY A 303 2.34 7.85 2.52
C GLY A 303 1.45 9.09 2.39
N SER A 304 1.40 9.74 1.22
CA SER A 304 0.41 10.80 0.96
C SER A 304 -1.04 10.30 1.11
N CYS A 305 -1.30 9.07 0.68
CA CYS A 305 -2.61 8.41 0.80
C CYS A 305 -2.67 7.39 1.93
N HIS A 306 -1.54 6.80 2.34
CA HIS A 306 -1.50 5.74 3.36
C HIS A 306 -1.01 6.21 4.74
N GLY A 307 -0.61 7.47 4.87
CA GLY A 307 0.08 8.03 6.03
C GLY A 307 1.60 7.84 5.96
N TYR A 308 2.33 8.89 6.31
CA TYR A 308 3.79 8.96 6.29
C TYR A 308 4.35 9.36 7.65
N ASP A 309 5.48 8.75 8.04
CA ASP A 309 6.31 9.19 9.13
C ASP A 309 7.65 9.71 8.59
N LYS A 310 7.82 11.04 8.66
CA LYS A 310 9.01 11.73 8.19
C LYS A 310 10.25 11.41 9.02
N ALA A 311 10.10 11.16 10.32
CA ALA A 311 11.25 10.92 11.20
C ALA A 311 11.94 9.59 10.88
N SER A 312 11.16 8.60 10.44
CA SER A 312 11.66 7.26 10.09
C SER A 312 11.73 6.99 8.59
N ASP A 313 11.29 7.92 7.73
CA ASP A 313 11.07 7.76 6.28
C ASP A 313 10.25 6.51 5.92
N ARG A 314 9.07 6.37 6.55
CA ARG A 314 8.23 5.17 6.38
C ARG A 314 6.77 5.48 6.09
N THR A 315 6.18 4.66 5.23
CA THR A 315 4.76 4.68 4.91
C THR A 315 3.99 3.68 5.78
N LYS A 316 2.79 4.02 6.27
CA LYS A 316 2.01 3.14 7.15
C LYS A 316 1.33 1.97 6.41
N ILE A 317 1.90 1.53 5.30
CA ILE A 317 1.50 0.30 4.61
C ILE A 317 2.00 -0.89 5.43
N ARG A 318 1.11 -1.84 5.70
CA ARG A 318 1.43 -3.10 6.38
C ARG A 318 1.16 -4.23 5.42
N CYS A 319 2.02 -5.27 5.42
CA CYS A 319 1.74 -6.48 4.65
C CYS A 319 0.33 -7.00 4.96
N GLY A 320 -0.07 -7.10 6.23
CA GLY A 320 -1.43 -7.54 6.61
C GLY A 320 -2.60 -6.72 6.05
N THR A 321 -2.41 -5.45 5.68
CA THR A 321 -3.45 -4.59 5.07
C THR A 321 -3.69 -4.96 3.60
N CYS A 322 -2.63 -5.38 2.89
CA CYS A 322 -2.68 -5.86 1.51
C CYS A 322 -2.72 -7.40 1.42
N HIS A 323 -2.64 -8.11 2.55
CA HIS A 323 -2.57 -9.57 2.66
C HIS A 323 -3.61 -10.12 3.65
N ALA A 324 -4.77 -9.45 3.74
CA ALA A 324 -5.82 -9.75 4.70
C ALA A 324 -6.15 -11.25 4.81
N ALA A 325 -6.41 -11.69 6.04
CA ALA A 325 -6.76 -13.06 6.36
C ALA A 325 -8.09 -13.48 5.71
N GLY A 326 -8.19 -14.78 5.42
CA GLY A 326 -9.28 -15.43 4.69
C GLY A 326 -10.66 -14.88 5.03
N THR A 327 -11.40 -14.63 3.96
CA THR A 327 -12.80 -14.26 3.97
C THR A 327 -13.69 -15.45 4.33
N LYS A 328 -14.93 -15.25 4.80
CA LYS A 328 -15.90 -16.37 4.96
C LYS A 328 -16.13 -17.10 3.63
N ALA A 329 -16.04 -16.36 2.52
CA ALA A 329 -16.09 -16.91 1.17
C ALA A 329 -14.81 -17.66 0.74
N ALA A 330 -13.68 -17.50 1.45
CA ALA A 330 -12.40 -18.14 1.16
C ALA A 330 -11.72 -18.66 2.44
N ALA A 331 -12.47 -19.43 3.24
CA ALA A 331 -11.93 -20.07 4.43
C ALA A 331 -10.75 -20.98 4.04
N GLY A 332 -9.53 -20.59 4.43
CA GLY A 332 -8.29 -21.31 4.10
C GLY A 332 -7.30 -20.58 3.18
N ALA A 333 -7.64 -19.37 2.70
CA ALA A 333 -6.78 -18.62 1.79
C ALA A 333 -5.38 -18.28 2.37
N SER A 334 -4.35 -18.45 1.54
CA SER A 334 -2.95 -18.13 1.85
C SER A 334 -2.73 -16.61 2.01
N ARG A 335 -1.70 -16.23 2.78
CA ARG A 335 -1.36 -14.87 3.26
C ARG A 335 -0.93 -13.85 2.19
N HIS A 336 -1.51 -13.85 0.98
CA HIS A 336 -1.10 -12.98 -0.13
C HIS A 336 -2.27 -12.37 -0.92
N VAL A 337 -3.33 -11.95 -0.21
CA VAL A 337 -4.58 -11.53 -0.82
C VAL A 337 -5.05 -10.21 -0.23
N SER A 338 -5.18 -9.17 -1.05
CA SER A 338 -5.65 -7.86 -0.63
C SER A 338 -7.18 -7.78 -0.64
N GLY A 339 -7.79 -7.15 0.37
CA GLY A 339 -9.22 -6.81 0.41
C GLY A 339 -9.93 -7.23 1.69
N ASN A 340 -11.02 -6.54 2.05
CA ASN A 340 -11.88 -6.85 3.20
C ASN A 340 -13.28 -7.23 2.72
N ASP A 341 -13.82 -8.25 3.37
CA ASP A 341 -14.94 -9.10 3.02
C ASP A 341 -16.34 -8.44 2.92
N GLY A 342 -16.41 -7.14 2.63
CA GLY A 342 -17.60 -6.31 2.84
C GLY A 342 -18.09 -6.26 4.29
N THR A 343 -17.50 -7.06 5.19
CA THR A 343 -17.94 -7.18 6.58
C THR A 343 -17.44 -5.94 7.33
N PRO A 344 -18.35 -5.11 7.87
CA PRO A 344 -17.95 -3.92 8.59
C PRO A 344 -17.10 -4.30 9.80
N ALA A 345 -15.95 -3.65 9.97
CA ALA A 345 -15.13 -3.81 11.18
C ALA A 345 -15.92 -3.49 12.48
N PHE A 346 -17.05 -2.76 12.38
CA PHE A 346 -17.94 -2.50 13.52
C PHE A 346 -18.70 -3.76 13.99
N MET A 347 -19.04 -4.71 13.12
CA MET A 347 -19.76 -5.92 13.53
C MET A 347 -18.88 -6.95 14.23
N LYS A 348 -17.54 -6.87 14.11
CA LYS A 348 -16.64 -7.73 14.88
C LYS A 348 -16.63 -7.38 16.38
N ARG A 349 -16.93 -6.12 16.72
CA ARG A 349 -16.92 -5.63 18.11
C ARG A 349 -18.19 -5.98 18.89
N GLU A 350 -19.32 -6.13 18.21
CA GLU A 350 -20.60 -6.56 18.84
C GLU A 350 -20.71 -8.08 19.02
N LEU A 351 -19.86 -8.87 18.35
CA LEU A 351 -19.89 -10.34 18.42
C LEU A 351 -18.91 -10.96 19.44
N GLY A 352 -18.25 -10.15 20.28
CA GLY A 352 -17.28 -10.67 21.26
C GLY A 352 -16.09 -11.41 20.63
N LEU A 353 -15.78 -11.14 19.35
CA LEU A 353 -14.65 -11.72 18.61
C LEU A 353 -13.35 -10.93 18.81
N ASP A 354 -13.14 -10.40 20.02
CA ASP A 354 -11.90 -9.74 20.44
C ASP A 354 -10.70 -10.71 20.53
N SER A 355 -10.86 -11.98 20.10
CA SER A 355 -9.84 -13.02 20.17
C SER A 355 -9.37 -13.60 18.82
N ILE A 356 -9.84 -13.11 17.67
CA ILE A 356 -9.39 -13.57 16.34
C ILE A 356 -8.95 -12.41 15.41
N LEU A 357 -8.75 -11.22 15.96
CA LEU A 357 -7.62 -10.41 15.52
C LEU A 357 -6.44 -10.94 16.30
N VAL A 358 -5.93 -12.10 15.88
CA VAL A 358 -4.61 -12.46 16.33
C VAL A 358 -3.75 -11.25 15.95
N ASP A 359 -3.17 -10.62 16.97
CA ASP A 359 -1.90 -9.90 16.95
C ASP A 359 -0.84 -10.77 16.23
N GLN A 360 -1.06 -11.13 14.97
CA GLN A 360 -0.09 -11.78 14.10
C GLN A 360 0.85 -10.68 13.63
N ASN A 361 1.74 -10.29 14.54
CA ASN A 361 3.17 -10.46 14.34
C ASN A 361 3.70 -10.15 12.92
N THR A 362 3.27 -9.04 12.33
CA THR A 362 3.89 -8.42 11.14
C THR A 362 3.63 -6.91 11.09
N SER A 363 3.47 -6.24 12.24
CA SER A 363 3.22 -4.78 12.31
C SER A 363 4.46 -3.92 12.01
N ALA A 364 5.44 -4.48 11.29
CA ALA A 364 6.42 -3.69 10.58
C ALA A 364 5.66 -2.72 9.67
N ILE A 365 5.84 -1.43 9.93
CA ILE A 365 5.59 -0.41 8.92
C ILE A 365 6.67 -0.71 7.89
N SER A 366 6.25 -1.30 6.78
CA SER A 366 7.16 -1.86 5.79
C SER A 366 7.89 -0.73 5.10
N ASP A 367 9.21 -0.86 4.95
CA ASP A 367 9.89 -0.17 3.88
C ASP A 367 9.43 -0.82 2.56
N LEU A 368 9.14 -0.02 1.53
CA LEU A 368 8.78 -0.52 0.19
C LEU A 368 9.86 -1.48 -0.35
N THR A 369 11.11 -1.27 0.06
CA THR A 369 12.25 -2.15 -0.18
C THR A 369 12.00 -3.60 0.26
N THR A 370 11.30 -3.81 1.38
CA THR A 370 10.93 -5.15 1.86
C THR A 370 9.85 -5.79 0.98
N CYS A 371 8.91 -4.99 0.45
CA CYS A 371 7.85 -5.50 -0.41
C CYS A 371 8.43 -6.12 -1.69
N VAL A 372 9.33 -5.41 -2.37
CA VAL A 372 9.91 -5.84 -3.65
C VAL A 372 10.81 -7.07 -3.52
N THR A 373 11.32 -7.38 -2.33
CA THR A 373 12.09 -8.62 -2.08
C THR A 373 11.25 -9.87 -2.37
N CYS A 374 9.93 -9.81 -2.17
CA CYS A 374 8.99 -10.92 -2.43
C CYS A 374 7.98 -10.63 -3.55
N HIS A 375 7.70 -9.36 -3.86
CA HIS A 375 6.84 -8.92 -4.95
C HIS A 375 7.69 -8.62 -6.19
N ASN A 376 8.17 -9.67 -6.85
CA ASN A 376 9.11 -9.58 -7.97
C ASN A 376 8.73 -10.46 -9.17
N ALA A 377 9.53 -10.40 -10.24
CA ALA A 377 9.21 -11.04 -11.52
C ALA A 377 9.25 -12.57 -11.41
N SER A 378 10.11 -13.09 -10.56
CA SER A 378 10.24 -14.54 -10.31
C SER A 378 9.06 -15.12 -9.51
N ALA A 379 8.22 -14.29 -8.88
CA ALA A 379 7.11 -14.76 -8.06
C ALA A 379 5.85 -15.05 -8.89
N ALA A 380 5.43 -16.32 -8.96
CA ALA A 380 4.24 -16.69 -9.73
C ALA A 380 2.91 -16.38 -8.99
N PRO A 381 1.81 -16.07 -9.72
CA PRO A 381 0.48 -15.73 -9.18
C PRO A 381 -0.32 -16.90 -8.58
N THR A 382 0.35 -17.80 -7.86
CA THR A 382 -0.25 -19.04 -7.32
C THR A 382 -1.48 -18.81 -6.42
N ALA A 383 -1.55 -17.65 -5.75
CA ALA A 383 -2.66 -17.32 -4.86
C ALA A 383 -3.99 -17.15 -5.61
N VAL A 384 -3.95 -16.77 -6.89
CA VAL A 384 -5.16 -16.62 -7.71
C VAL A 384 -5.83 -17.98 -7.91
N VAL A 385 -5.03 -19.00 -8.26
CA VAL A 385 -5.48 -20.38 -8.47
C VAL A 385 -5.89 -21.04 -7.15
N ARG A 386 -5.04 -20.97 -6.11
CA ARG A 386 -5.30 -21.62 -4.81
C ARG A 386 -6.53 -21.08 -4.10
N ASN A 387 -6.85 -19.81 -4.30
CA ASN A 387 -8.03 -19.20 -3.72
C ASN A 387 -9.25 -19.29 -4.65
N ARG A 388 -9.15 -20.02 -5.77
CA ARG A 388 -10.22 -20.24 -6.74
C ARG A 388 -10.87 -18.93 -7.19
N LEU A 389 -10.03 -17.93 -7.47
CA LEU A 389 -10.52 -16.62 -7.95
C LEU A 389 -10.83 -16.63 -9.45
N ILE A 390 -10.35 -17.65 -10.15
CA ILE A 390 -10.55 -17.92 -11.56
C ILE A 390 -10.43 -19.43 -11.77
N GLU A 391 -11.26 -19.99 -12.63
CA GLU A 391 -11.22 -21.41 -13.00
C GLU A 391 -10.30 -21.63 -14.21
N LYS A 392 -9.70 -22.81 -14.33
CA LYS A 392 -8.73 -23.11 -15.40
C LYS A 392 -9.34 -23.12 -16.80
N ASP A 393 -10.64 -23.32 -16.91
CA ASP A 393 -11.40 -23.31 -18.16
C ASP A 393 -11.91 -21.92 -18.56
N ASP A 394 -11.67 -20.89 -17.73
CA ASP A 394 -11.98 -19.51 -18.11
C ASP A 394 -11.14 -19.10 -19.33
N PRO A 395 -11.76 -18.53 -20.39
CA PRO A 395 -11.05 -18.13 -21.61
C PRO A 395 -9.95 -17.08 -21.35
N HIS A 396 -10.04 -16.34 -20.25
CA HIS A 396 -9.07 -15.34 -19.81
C HIS A 396 -8.24 -15.81 -18.61
N PHE A 397 -8.18 -17.12 -18.32
CA PHE A 397 -7.43 -17.68 -17.20
C PHE A 397 -5.99 -17.15 -17.13
N VAL A 398 -5.26 -17.23 -18.25
CA VAL A 398 -3.86 -16.75 -18.32
C VAL A 398 -3.79 -15.22 -18.18
N ASP A 399 -4.72 -14.49 -18.77
CA ASP A 399 -4.77 -13.03 -18.66
C ASP A 399 -5.01 -12.57 -17.21
N GLU A 400 -5.90 -13.25 -16.47
CA GLU A 400 -6.12 -12.99 -15.04
C GLU A 400 -4.86 -13.25 -14.22
N LEU A 401 -4.09 -14.30 -14.55
CA LEU A 401 -2.80 -14.57 -13.89
C LEU A 401 -1.78 -13.45 -14.18
N VAL A 402 -1.74 -12.93 -15.41
CA VAL A 402 -0.86 -11.79 -15.77
C VAL A 402 -1.27 -10.54 -15.01
N VAL A 403 -2.55 -10.14 -15.04
CA VAL A 403 -3.03 -8.92 -14.36
C VAL A 403 -2.96 -9.03 -12.84
N SER A 404 -3.04 -10.24 -12.30
CA SER A 404 -2.95 -10.50 -10.87
C SER A 404 -1.54 -10.88 -10.39
N HIS A 405 -0.53 -10.76 -11.26
CA HIS A 405 0.86 -11.11 -10.97
C HIS A 405 1.38 -10.37 -9.72
N PRO A 406 2.09 -11.06 -8.79
CA PRO A 406 2.50 -10.46 -7.54
C PRO A 406 3.71 -9.51 -7.68
N ASP A 407 4.42 -9.52 -8.81
CA ASP A 407 5.44 -8.50 -9.12
C ASP A 407 4.92 -7.09 -8.81
N TRP A 408 5.68 -6.31 -8.05
CA TRP A 408 5.24 -5.03 -7.49
C TRP A 408 4.67 -4.07 -8.54
N LYS A 409 5.29 -4.01 -9.73
CA LYS A 409 4.87 -3.08 -10.78
C LYS A 409 3.53 -3.48 -11.40
N VAL A 410 3.19 -4.77 -11.42
CA VAL A 410 1.88 -5.24 -11.89
C VAL A 410 0.87 -5.13 -10.75
N PHE A 411 1.24 -5.61 -9.57
CA PHE A 411 0.39 -5.65 -8.39
C PHE A 411 -0.18 -4.28 -8.06
N VAL A 412 0.67 -3.26 -7.91
CA VAL A 412 0.23 -1.91 -7.49
C VAL A 412 -0.67 -1.27 -8.54
N HIS A 413 -0.34 -1.40 -9.82
CA HIS A 413 -1.15 -0.85 -10.91
C HIS A 413 -2.53 -1.52 -10.98
N ALA A 414 -2.57 -2.85 -11.08
CA ALA A 414 -3.83 -3.58 -11.19
C ALA A 414 -4.67 -3.51 -9.91
N HIS A 415 -4.04 -3.41 -8.73
CA HIS A 415 -4.73 -3.27 -7.45
C HIS A 415 -5.50 -1.95 -7.35
N HIS A 416 -4.84 -0.83 -7.67
CA HIS A 416 -5.49 0.47 -7.65
C HIS A 416 -6.48 0.65 -8.81
N GLY A 417 -6.26 -0.02 -9.94
CA GLY A 417 -7.22 -0.10 -11.04
C GLY A 417 -8.41 -1.03 -10.80
N ASN A 418 -8.42 -1.81 -9.71
CA ASN A 418 -9.39 -2.89 -9.46
C ASN A 418 -9.47 -3.95 -10.56
N PHE A 419 -8.39 -4.18 -11.30
CA PHE A 419 -8.40 -5.11 -12.45
C PHE A 419 -8.00 -6.54 -12.10
N ARG A 420 -7.51 -6.77 -10.88
CA ARG A 420 -7.14 -8.11 -10.41
C ARG A 420 -8.36 -9.01 -10.22
N ALA A 421 -8.13 -10.32 -10.31
CA ALA A 421 -9.15 -11.33 -10.04
C ALA A 421 -9.79 -11.10 -8.65
N GLY A 422 -11.12 -11.00 -8.62
CA GLY A 422 -11.90 -10.73 -7.42
C GLY A 422 -12.01 -9.25 -6.98
N GLN A 423 -11.42 -8.28 -7.71
CA GLN A 423 -11.55 -6.83 -7.41
C GLN A 423 -12.46 -6.06 -8.40
N ALA A 424 -12.76 -6.65 -9.56
CA ALA A 424 -13.40 -5.98 -10.71
C ALA A 424 -14.87 -5.53 -10.51
N GLN A 425 -15.52 -5.89 -9.40
CA GLN A 425 -16.90 -5.50 -9.11
C GLN A 425 -16.94 -4.37 -8.06
N THR A 426 -17.79 -3.36 -8.26
CA THR A 426 -17.95 -2.20 -7.36
C THR A 426 -18.41 -2.56 -5.94
N GLU A 427 -19.04 -3.73 -5.78
CA GLU A 427 -19.40 -4.32 -4.48
C GLU A 427 -18.62 -5.62 -4.19
N GLY A 428 -17.57 -5.86 -4.97
CA GLY A 428 -16.70 -7.00 -4.80
C GLY A 428 -16.09 -6.98 -3.41
N VAL A 429 -15.97 -8.18 -2.85
CA VAL A 429 -15.35 -8.53 -1.56
C VAL A 429 -13.95 -7.90 -1.36
N ARG A 430 -13.33 -7.34 -2.41
CA ARG A 430 -11.95 -6.86 -2.41
C ARG A 430 -11.75 -5.57 -3.24
N HIS A 431 -12.83 -4.85 -3.55
CA HIS A 431 -12.76 -3.58 -4.27
C HIS A 431 -12.02 -2.51 -3.44
N VAL A 432 -11.15 -1.73 -4.10
CA VAL A 432 -10.40 -0.62 -3.51
C VAL A 432 -10.89 0.68 -4.10
N THR A 433 -11.35 1.59 -3.25
CA THR A 433 -11.69 2.94 -3.70
C THR A 433 -10.39 3.72 -3.95
N TYR A 434 -10.00 3.84 -5.22
CA TYR A 434 -8.90 4.70 -5.65
C TYR A 434 -9.44 6.08 -6.01
N VAL A 435 -8.98 7.10 -5.28
CA VAL A 435 -9.54 8.47 -5.35
C VAL A 435 -8.76 9.42 -6.24
N ALA A 436 -7.53 9.04 -6.61
CA ALA A 436 -6.71 9.75 -7.57
C ALA A 436 -7.04 9.33 -8.99
N THR A 437 -6.57 10.09 -9.98
CA THR A 437 -6.71 9.67 -11.39
C THR A 437 -5.71 8.55 -11.66
N LEU A 438 -6.16 7.40 -12.17
CA LEU A 438 -5.27 6.26 -12.47
C LEU A 438 -4.17 6.60 -13.48
N SER A 439 -4.41 7.57 -14.35
CA SER A 439 -3.42 8.07 -15.31
C SER A 439 -2.40 9.06 -14.70
N ASN A 440 -2.58 9.51 -13.45
CA ASN A 440 -1.63 10.40 -12.80
C ASN A 440 -0.44 9.61 -12.22
N CYS A 441 0.50 9.24 -13.09
CA CYS A 441 1.67 8.45 -12.71
C CYS A 441 2.50 9.11 -11.59
N ALA A 442 2.55 10.45 -11.54
CA ALA A 442 3.32 11.23 -10.57
C ALA A 442 2.79 11.13 -9.12
N LYS A 443 1.59 10.54 -8.92
CA LYS A 443 1.05 10.25 -7.59
C LYS A 443 1.92 9.26 -6.82
N CYS A 444 2.47 8.28 -7.53
CA CYS A 444 3.31 7.23 -6.94
C CYS A 444 4.76 7.32 -7.41
N HIS A 445 4.99 7.66 -8.68
CA HIS A 445 6.31 7.66 -9.27
C HIS A 445 7.17 8.85 -8.85
N GLU A 446 8.46 8.60 -8.66
CA GLU A 446 9.48 9.63 -8.55
C GLU A 446 9.89 10.13 -9.94
N GLY A 447 9.89 11.44 -10.14
CA GLY A 447 10.26 12.06 -11.42
C GLY A 447 9.56 11.40 -12.63
N GLU A 448 10.33 11.07 -13.66
CA GLU A 448 9.86 10.41 -14.88
C GLU A 448 10.16 8.90 -14.89
N THR A 449 10.19 8.26 -13.70
CA THR A 449 10.45 6.81 -13.58
C THR A 449 9.32 5.92 -14.10
N TYR A 450 8.16 6.50 -14.45
CA TYR A 450 7.04 5.80 -15.10
C TYR A 450 7.29 5.53 -16.60
N THR A 451 8.40 6.04 -17.15
CA THR A 451 8.74 5.88 -18.57
C THR A 451 9.35 4.51 -18.85
N LEU A 452 9.26 4.05 -20.11
CA LEU A 452 9.80 2.75 -20.52
C LEU A 452 11.33 2.74 -20.69
N GLU A 453 11.99 3.90 -20.58
CA GLU A 453 13.44 4.03 -20.85
C GLU A 453 14.27 3.07 -20.01
N ARG A 454 13.94 2.93 -18.72
CA ARG A 454 14.65 2.01 -17.82
C ARG A 454 14.53 0.57 -18.28
N LEU A 455 13.30 0.10 -18.54
CA LEU A 455 13.08 -1.29 -18.99
C LEU A 455 13.71 -1.52 -20.36
N ASN A 456 13.71 -0.51 -21.23
CA ASN A 456 14.31 -0.58 -22.56
C ASN A 456 15.84 -0.71 -22.48
N ARG A 457 16.47 0.04 -21.57
CA ARG A 457 17.92 -0.08 -21.30
C ARG A 457 18.31 -1.42 -20.70
N LEU A 458 17.43 -2.06 -19.92
CA LEU A 458 17.68 -3.40 -19.39
C LEU A 458 17.63 -4.45 -20.49
N GLY A 459 16.72 -4.30 -21.47
CA GLY A 459 16.63 -5.20 -22.60
C GLY A 459 16.46 -6.65 -22.17
N ASP A 460 17.36 -7.51 -22.63
CA ASP A 460 17.42 -8.95 -22.34
C ASP A 460 17.85 -9.27 -20.89
N LYS A 461 18.39 -8.28 -20.16
CA LYS A 461 18.72 -8.42 -18.74
C LYS A 461 17.50 -8.32 -17.83
N ALA A 462 16.36 -7.82 -18.31
CA ALA A 462 15.16 -7.73 -17.49
C ALA A 462 14.54 -9.13 -17.31
N GLU A 463 14.29 -9.51 -16.06
CA GLU A 463 13.66 -10.79 -15.75
C GLU A 463 12.21 -10.82 -16.27
N LEU A 464 11.85 -11.93 -16.90
CA LEU A 464 10.49 -12.20 -17.33
C LEU A 464 9.60 -12.53 -16.12
N LEU A 465 8.32 -12.17 -16.21
CA LEU A 465 7.36 -12.47 -15.16
C LEU A 465 6.93 -13.93 -15.25
N ALA A 466 7.21 -14.68 -14.20
CA ALA A 466 6.97 -16.11 -14.10
C ALA A 466 5.49 -16.42 -13.85
N ILE A 467 4.88 -17.25 -14.70
CA ILE A 467 3.50 -17.71 -14.54
C ILE A 467 3.49 -19.23 -14.42
N ASP A 468 2.77 -19.72 -13.42
CA ASP A 468 2.59 -21.15 -13.16
C ASP A 468 1.10 -21.49 -13.27
N THR A 469 0.72 -22.16 -14.36
CA THR A 469 -0.65 -22.61 -14.62
C THR A 469 -0.92 -24.01 -14.05
N LYS A 470 0.14 -24.70 -13.62
CA LYS A 470 0.12 -26.08 -13.15
C LYS A 470 -0.14 -26.18 -11.65
N VAL A 471 -0.21 -25.05 -10.95
CA VAL A 471 -0.59 -24.96 -9.54
C VAL A 471 -1.84 -25.80 -9.27
N ASP A 472 -1.72 -26.68 -8.28
CA ASP A 472 -2.83 -27.46 -7.73
C ASP A 472 -3.64 -26.56 -6.78
N PRO A 473 -4.93 -26.27 -7.09
CA PRO A 473 -5.78 -25.45 -6.24
C PRO A 473 -6.07 -26.09 -4.87
N ASP A 474 -5.98 -27.42 -4.78
CA ASP A 474 -6.28 -28.18 -3.56
C ASP A 474 -5.05 -28.39 -2.67
N ASN A 475 -3.89 -27.85 -3.06
CA ASN A 475 -2.69 -27.94 -2.23
C ASN A 475 -2.88 -27.16 -0.91
N LYS A 476 -3.00 -27.95 0.18
CA LYS A 476 -3.20 -27.49 1.56
C LYS A 476 -1.91 -27.03 2.26
N ASP A 477 -0.75 -27.10 1.60
CA ASP A 477 0.50 -26.64 2.18
C ASP A 477 0.42 -25.16 2.53
N ARG A 478 0.63 -24.83 3.80
CA ARG A 478 0.63 -23.45 4.28
C ARG A 478 1.82 -22.64 3.75
N LYS A 479 2.87 -23.32 3.26
CA LYS A 479 3.97 -22.69 2.54
C LYS A 479 3.51 -22.44 1.11
N ALA A 480 3.84 -21.27 0.53
CA ALA A 480 3.64 -21.09 -0.91
C ALA A 480 4.38 -22.23 -1.63
N PRO A 481 3.74 -22.98 -2.55
CA PRO A 481 4.36 -24.11 -3.21
C PRO A 481 5.65 -23.67 -3.93
N ALA A 482 6.55 -24.63 -4.17
CA ALA A 482 7.59 -24.41 -5.17
C ALA A 482 6.89 -24.22 -6.52
N THR A 483 7.18 -23.11 -7.18
CA THR A 483 6.60 -22.79 -8.49
C THR A 483 7.47 -23.42 -9.56
N THR A 484 6.84 -23.98 -10.58
CA THR A 484 7.51 -24.45 -11.80
C THR A 484 6.93 -23.68 -12.97
N PRO A 485 7.40 -22.43 -13.20
CA PRO A 485 6.81 -21.57 -14.20
C PRO A 485 6.84 -22.24 -15.57
N ASP A 486 5.69 -22.34 -16.21
CA ASP A 486 5.51 -22.91 -17.54
C ASP A 486 5.19 -21.84 -18.59
N ARG A 487 4.91 -20.62 -18.15
CA ARG A 487 4.59 -19.47 -18.99
C ARG A 487 5.29 -18.21 -18.51
N TYR A 488 5.48 -17.26 -19.42
CA TYR A 488 6.16 -16.01 -19.14
C TYR A 488 5.46 -14.81 -19.75
N ALA A 489 5.57 -13.67 -19.08
CA ALA A 489 5.19 -12.36 -19.63
C ALA A 489 6.41 -11.42 -19.64
N THR A 490 6.51 -10.59 -20.68
CA THR A 490 7.59 -9.60 -20.78
C THR A 490 7.31 -8.41 -19.86
N PRO A 491 8.35 -7.77 -19.30
CA PRO A 491 8.19 -6.80 -18.22
C PRO A 491 7.44 -5.52 -18.63
N MET A 492 7.61 -4.98 -19.84
CA MET A 492 6.85 -3.81 -20.27
C MET A 492 5.39 -4.18 -20.55
N ALA A 493 5.15 -5.25 -21.32
CA ALA A 493 3.83 -5.77 -21.64
C ALA A 493 3.01 -5.99 -20.38
N ALA A 494 3.52 -6.73 -19.41
CA ALA A 494 2.79 -7.01 -18.17
C ALA A 494 2.50 -5.74 -17.36
N THR A 495 3.44 -4.78 -17.33
CA THR A 495 3.25 -3.50 -16.63
C THR A 495 2.13 -2.69 -17.26
N CYS A 496 2.11 -2.55 -18.59
CA CYS A 496 1.07 -1.83 -19.31
C CYS A 496 -0.28 -2.57 -19.25
N TYR A 497 -0.24 -3.89 -19.43
CA TYR A 497 -1.43 -4.74 -19.39
C TYR A 497 -2.11 -4.69 -18.01
N ALA A 498 -1.36 -4.49 -16.93
CA ALA A 498 -1.92 -4.32 -15.58
C ALA A 498 -2.99 -3.22 -15.48
N CYS A 499 -2.91 -2.17 -16.31
CA CYS A 499 -3.90 -1.09 -16.40
C CYS A 499 -4.76 -1.15 -17.67
N HIS A 500 -4.25 -1.72 -18.76
CA HIS A 500 -4.91 -1.67 -20.07
C HIS A 500 -5.64 -2.95 -20.46
N ALA A 501 -5.46 -4.04 -19.71
CA ALA A 501 -6.13 -5.32 -19.95
C ALA A 501 -7.66 -5.21 -19.89
N LYS A 502 -8.17 -4.29 -19.06
CA LYS A 502 -9.59 -4.10 -18.86
C LYS A 502 -9.99 -2.64 -19.03
N VAL A 503 -11.18 -2.42 -19.56
CA VAL A 503 -11.83 -1.11 -19.66
C VAL A 503 -13.11 -1.10 -18.84
N VAL A 504 -13.38 -0.01 -18.14
CA VAL A 504 -14.62 0.12 -17.36
C VAL A 504 -15.70 0.74 -18.25
N VAL A 505 -16.71 -0.06 -18.60
CA VAL A 505 -17.87 0.38 -19.39
C VAL A 505 -19.12 0.17 -18.56
N GLY A 506 -19.87 1.24 -18.28
CA GLY A 506 -21.08 1.17 -17.46
C GLY A 506 -20.85 0.58 -16.07
N GLY A 507 -19.69 0.85 -15.46
CA GLY A 507 -19.31 0.32 -14.13
C GLY A 507 -18.82 -1.13 -14.12
N LYS A 508 -18.73 -1.79 -15.28
CA LYS A 508 -18.19 -3.16 -15.39
C LYS A 508 -16.83 -3.14 -16.07
N ALA A 509 -15.86 -3.85 -15.50
CA ALA A 509 -14.58 -4.09 -16.15
C ALA A 509 -14.73 -5.18 -17.23
N LEU A 510 -14.41 -4.84 -18.48
CA LEU A 510 -14.45 -5.74 -19.63
C LEU A 510 -13.05 -5.89 -20.22
N TRP A 511 -12.72 -7.07 -20.76
CA TRP A 511 -11.43 -7.30 -21.41
C TRP A 511 -11.25 -6.44 -22.66
N ASN A 512 -10.02 -5.97 -22.85
CA ASN A 512 -9.61 -5.12 -23.94
C ASN A 512 -8.73 -5.90 -24.92
N GLU A 513 -9.37 -6.71 -25.77
CA GLU A 513 -8.67 -7.55 -26.75
C GLU A 513 -7.76 -6.73 -27.68
N LYS A 514 -8.16 -5.51 -28.05
CA LYS A 514 -7.34 -4.63 -28.90
C LYS A 514 -6.02 -4.25 -28.24
N ALA A 515 -6.02 -4.00 -26.93
CA ALA A 515 -4.76 -3.71 -26.21
C ALA A 515 -3.88 -4.96 -26.15
N LYS A 516 -4.47 -6.14 -25.93
CA LYS A 516 -3.75 -7.41 -25.96
C LYS A 516 -3.10 -7.67 -27.32
N GLU A 517 -3.89 -7.60 -28.40
CA GLU A 517 -3.42 -7.75 -29.78
C GLU A 517 -2.26 -6.81 -30.09
N HIS A 518 -2.41 -5.53 -29.78
CA HIS A 518 -1.36 -4.53 -29.99
C HIS A 518 -0.06 -4.84 -29.23
N ILE A 519 -0.16 -5.26 -27.96
CA ILE A 519 1.02 -5.62 -27.16
C ILE A 519 1.76 -6.81 -27.79
N LEU A 520 1.02 -7.82 -28.25
CA LEU A 520 1.61 -9.00 -28.90
C LEU A 520 2.26 -8.64 -30.25
N GLU A 521 1.64 -7.77 -31.06
CA GLU A 521 2.23 -7.25 -32.31
C GLU A 521 3.57 -6.55 -32.10
N MET A 522 3.74 -5.87 -30.95
CA MET A 522 4.97 -5.16 -30.59
C MET A 522 6.04 -6.07 -29.97
N GLY A 523 5.81 -7.39 -29.96
CA GLY A 523 6.73 -8.40 -29.43
C GLY A 523 6.61 -8.64 -27.93
N GLY A 524 5.58 -8.09 -27.28
CA GLY A 524 5.26 -8.38 -25.89
C GLY A 524 4.75 -9.81 -25.70
N LEU A 525 5.00 -10.40 -24.54
CA LEU A 525 4.44 -11.69 -24.13
C LEU A 525 3.47 -11.49 -22.96
N LEU A 526 2.32 -12.17 -23.03
CA LEU A 526 1.28 -12.15 -21.99
C LEU A 526 0.92 -13.59 -21.60
N GLY A 527 1.87 -14.30 -20.97
CA GLY A 527 1.69 -15.69 -20.55
C GLY A 527 1.92 -16.71 -21.67
N ALA A 528 2.99 -16.50 -22.45
CA ALA A 528 3.40 -17.39 -23.53
C ALA A 528 4.22 -18.58 -23.02
N GLU A 529 4.07 -19.75 -23.66
CA GLU A 529 4.94 -20.91 -23.46
C GLU A 529 6.20 -20.75 -24.31
N VAL A 530 7.29 -20.29 -23.70
CA VAL A 530 8.55 -20.00 -24.38
C VAL A 530 9.73 -20.43 -23.51
N ASP A 531 10.87 -20.71 -24.15
CA ASP A 531 12.14 -20.74 -23.43
C ASP A 531 12.52 -19.29 -23.08
N PRO A 532 12.59 -18.91 -21.78
CA PRO A 532 12.91 -17.55 -21.38
C PRO A 532 14.27 -17.06 -21.93
N LYS A 533 15.19 -17.96 -22.26
CA LYS A 533 16.51 -17.62 -22.85
C LYS A 533 16.43 -17.16 -24.31
N THR A 534 15.30 -17.37 -24.98
CA THR A 534 15.12 -17.07 -26.41
C THR A 534 14.29 -15.82 -26.67
N VAL A 535 13.73 -15.23 -25.61
CA VAL A 535 12.86 -14.06 -25.69
C VAL A 535 13.68 -12.82 -26.03
N LYS A 536 13.22 -12.05 -27.02
CA LYS A 536 13.83 -10.77 -27.40
C LYS A 536 13.19 -9.61 -26.66
N PRO A 537 13.91 -8.48 -26.47
CA PRO A 537 13.33 -7.26 -25.90
C PRO A 537 12.15 -6.74 -26.71
N GLU A 538 11.24 -6.05 -26.01
CA GLU A 538 10.02 -5.46 -26.57
C GLU A 538 10.32 -4.17 -27.32
N ASN A 539 9.58 -3.89 -28.40
CA ASN A 539 9.79 -2.67 -29.20
C ASN A 539 8.91 -1.48 -28.77
N CYS A 540 8.25 -1.57 -27.61
CA CYS A 540 7.27 -0.58 -27.13
C CYS A 540 7.85 0.83 -26.99
N ALA A 541 9.11 0.94 -26.52
CA ALA A 541 9.75 2.22 -26.23
C ALA A 541 10.05 3.09 -27.47
N SER A 542 9.97 2.51 -28.68
CA SER A 542 10.13 3.25 -29.94
C SER A 542 9.00 4.26 -30.19
N CYS A 543 7.79 3.96 -29.72
CA CYS A 543 6.61 4.82 -29.85
C CYS A 543 6.14 5.38 -28.50
N HIS A 544 6.29 4.62 -27.42
CA HIS A 544 5.89 5.03 -26.07
C HIS A 544 7.05 5.63 -25.27
N ASP A 545 7.61 6.72 -25.80
CA ASP A 545 8.61 7.51 -25.10
C ASP A 545 8.01 8.34 -23.93
N ALA A 546 8.88 9.02 -23.19
CA ALA A 546 8.47 9.84 -22.06
C ALA A 546 7.47 10.95 -22.42
N ALA A 547 7.64 11.58 -23.59
CA ALA A 547 6.78 12.66 -24.03
C ALA A 547 5.39 12.13 -24.41
N ASN A 548 5.33 11.03 -25.15
CA ASN A 548 4.10 10.40 -25.59
C ASN A 548 3.32 9.79 -24.42
N LEU A 549 4.00 9.14 -23.47
CA LEU A 549 3.35 8.64 -22.25
C LEU A 549 2.76 9.78 -21.42
N LYS A 550 3.50 10.88 -21.27
CA LYS A 550 3.03 12.09 -20.56
C LYS A 550 1.87 12.77 -21.28
N ALA A 551 1.86 12.77 -22.60
CA ALA A 551 0.76 13.31 -23.41
C ALA A 551 -0.49 12.42 -23.31
N ALA A 552 -0.34 11.10 -23.41
CA ALA A 552 -1.44 10.14 -23.38
C ALA A 552 -2.10 10.03 -22.00
N HIS A 553 -1.34 10.17 -20.93
CA HIS A 553 -1.85 10.04 -19.56
C HIS A 553 -2.21 11.39 -18.91
N GLY A 554 -1.84 12.51 -19.55
CA GLY A 554 -2.25 13.87 -19.21
C GLY A 554 -1.69 14.37 -17.86
N LYS A 555 -1.24 15.63 -17.83
CA LYS A 555 -0.58 16.27 -16.67
C LYS A 555 -1.38 16.07 -15.38
N ALA A 556 -0.69 15.69 -14.31
CA ALA A 556 -1.18 15.95 -12.95
C ALA A 556 -1.78 17.37 -12.93
N PRO A 557 -3.04 17.54 -12.52
CA PRO A 557 -3.59 18.87 -12.33
C PRO A 557 -2.59 19.66 -11.49
N LYS A 558 -2.23 20.87 -11.95
CA LYS A 558 -1.37 21.75 -11.16
C LYS A 558 -2.08 21.90 -9.82
N ALA A 559 -1.50 21.32 -8.75
CA ALA A 559 -1.95 21.65 -7.41
C ALA A 559 -1.99 23.18 -7.33
N PRO A 560 -3.08 23.80 -6.85
CA PRO A 560 -3.07 25.24 -6.63
C PRO A 560 -1.85 25.54 -5.78
N THR A 561 -0.96 26.39 -6.29
CA THR A 561 0.22 26.85 -5.58
C THR A 561 -0.27 27.66 -4.38
N ALA A 562 -0.58 26.98 -3.28
CA ALA A 562 -0.79 27.59 -2.00
C ALA A 562 0.56 28.16 -1.57
N VAL A 563 0.73 29.45 -1.80
CA VAL A 563 1.76 30.26 -1.15
C VAL A 563 1.41 30.22 0.33
N TYR A 564 2.08 29.34 1.09
CA TYR A 564 2.14 29.50 2.53
C TYR A 564 2.85 30.83 2.79
N LYS A 565 2.08 31.87 3.08
CA LYS A 565 2.58 32.96 3.92
C LYS A 565 2.47 32.47 5.35
N GLU A 566 3.63 32.45 6.01
CA GLU A 566 3.82 32.12 7.44
C GLU A 566 2.87 32.87 8.37
#